data_AF-A0A0C2FBX9-F1
#
_entry.id   AF-A0A0C2FBX9-F1
#
_cell.length_a   1.000
_cell.length_b   1.000
_cell.length_c   1.000
_cell.angle_alpha   90.00
_cell.angle_beta   90.00
_cell.angle_gamma   90.00
#
_symmetry.space_group_name_H-M   'P 1'
#
loop_
_entity.id
_entity.type
_entity.pdbx_description
1 polymer ?
#
loop_
_entity_poly.entity_id
_entity_poly.type
_entity_poly.pdbx_seq_one_letter_code
_entity_poly.pdbx_strand_id
1 'polypeptide(L)'
;MELVEEPEEKRKFEVLGWCSGNGFIMPLHCRGAGKTTLLNTLLSRNLKGLTVEGTVAVNGNVIGRDITAISGYAQQEEMFVGTLTVREYLSIQARLRTNLPSERREKRVNVVLTQLGLTKCQNTRIGVTGVLKGIS
;
A
#
# COMPACT_ATOMS: atom_id res chain seq x y z
N MET A 1 7.21 -32.84 30.71
CA MET A 1 8.08 -31.71 30.29
C MET A 1 7.18 -30.74 29.57
N GLU A 2 6.62 -29.79 30.30
CA GLU A 2 5.95 -28.64 29.70
C GLU A 2 7.02 -27.79 29.03
N LEU A 3 6.86 -27.57 27.73
CA LEU A 3 7.63 -26.57 27.00
C LEU A 3 7.16 -25.22 27.50
N VAL A 4 7.92 -24.65 28.43
CA VAL A 4 7.79 -23.24 28.82
C VAL A 4 8.23 -22.43 27.61
N GLU A 5 7.26 -21.94 26.82
CA GLU A 5 7.49 -20.90 25.82
C GLU A 5 8.02 -19.67 26.55
N GLU A 6 9.27 -19.29 26.28
CA GLU A 6 9.86 -18.06 26.79
C GLU A 6 9.07 -16.85 26.26
N PRO A 7 8.83 -15.82 27.10
CA PRO A 7 8.02 -14.68 26.68
C PRO A 7 8.77 -13.87 25.62
N GLU A 8 8.22 -13.80 24.40
CA GLU A 8 8.66 -12.86 23.36
C GLU A 8 8.72 -11.44 23.93
N GLU A 9 9.90 -10.80 23.87
CA GLU A 9 10.12 -9.43 24.33
C GLU A 9 9.26 -8.44 23.52
N LYS A 10 8.11 -8.04 24.08
CA LYS A 10 7.16 -7.14 23.43
C LYS A 10 7.70 -5.71 23.38
N ARG A 11 8.16 -5.28 22.20
CA ARG A 11 8.56 -3.88 21.96
C ARG A 11 7.34 -2.95 21.93
N LYS A 12 7.36 -1.92 22.78
CA LYS A 12 6.35 -0.85 22.78
C LYS A 12 6.77 0.28 21.84
N PHE A 13 5.81 0.80 21.08
CA PHE A 13 5.99 1.98 20.23
C PHE A 13 4.92 3.00 20.58
N GLU A 14 5.34 4.20 20.95
CA GLU A 14 4.45 5.36 21.16
C GLU A 14 4.66 6.35 20.04
N VAL A 15 3.56 6.80 19.41
CA VAL A 15 3.61 7.67 18.23
C VAL A 15 2.52 8.73 18.35
N LEU A 16 2.91 9.99 18.13
CA LEU A 16 2.00 11.11 17.96
C LEU A 16 2.31 11.78 16.61
N GLY A 17 1.27 12.21 15.90
CA GLY A 17 1.44 12.85 14.61
C GLY A 17 0.19 13.58 14.15
N TRP A 18 0.39 14.65 13.37
CA TRP A 18 -0.67 15.44 12.75
C TRP A 18 -0.25 15.80 11.33
N CYS A 19 -1.17 15.67 10.37
CA CYS A 19 -0.99 16.15 9.01
C CYS A 19 -2.12 17.11 8.64
N SER A 20 -1.78 18.27 8.07
CA SER A 20 -2.77 19.15 7.43
C SER A 20 -3.12 18.66 6.02
N GLY A 21 -4.25 19.10 5.48
CA GLY A 21 -4.59 18.87 4.07
C GLY A 21 -3.46 19.36 3.17
N ASN A 22 -3.01 18.49 2.25
CA ASN A 22 -1.86 18.68 1.35
C ASN A 22 -0.47 18.63 2.01
N GLY A 23 -0.37 18.30 3.29
CA GLY A 23 0.90 18.05 3.97
C GLY A 23 1.51 16.70 3.60
N PHE A 24 2.83 16.57 3.76
CA PHE A 24 3.56 15.31 3.63
C PHE A 24 4.24 14.97 4.95
N ILE A 25 4.03 13.75 5.46
CA ILE A 25 4.74 13.22 6.62
C ILE A 25 5.72 12.17 6.14
N MET A 26 6.99 12.34 6.50
CA MET A 26 8.05 11.42 6.12
C MET A 26 8.64 10.78 7.38
N PRO A 27 8.36 9.50 7.67
CA PRO A 27 9.02 8.83 8.79
C PRO A 27 10.51 8.65 8.43
N LEU A 28 11.41 9.26 9.20
CA LEU A 28 12.87 9.16 9.04
C LEU A 28 13.43 8.26 10.15
N HIS A 29 13.74 7.00 9.84
CA HIS A 29 14.18 5.98 10.82
C HIS A 29 14.99 4.90 10.07
N CYS A 30 15.81 4.15 10.80
CA CYS A 30 16.61 3.05 10.24
C CYS A 30 15.76 1.82 9.83
N ARG A 31 16.33 0.94 9.00
CA ARG A 31 15.72 -0.37 8.67
C ARG A 31 15.47 -1.15 9.97
N GLY A 32 14.27 -1.71 10.13
CA GLY A 32 13.88 -2.46 11.33
C GLY A 32 13.26 -1.62 12.46
N ALA A 33 13.18 -0.28 12.33
CA ALA A 33 12.54 0.59 13.32
C ALA A 33 11.00 0.49 13.37
N GLY A 34 10.40 -0.51 12.72
CA GLY A 34 8.95 -0.71 12.74
C GLY A 34 8.14 0.23 11.85
N LYS A 35 8.73 0.92 10.87
CA LYS A 35 8.00 1.80 9.92
C LYS A 35 6.84 1.08 9.22
N THR A 36 7.12 -0.09 8.68
CA THR A 36 6.13 -0.92 7.99
C THR A 36 5.07 -1.41 8.97
N THR A 37 5.48 -1.76 10.20
CA THR A 37 4.57 -2.14 11.29
C THR A 37 3.64 -1.00 11.69
N LEU A 38 4.15 0.23 11.78
CA LEU A 38 3.39 1.45 12.07
C LEU A 38 2.36 1.72 10.97
N LEU A 39 2.77 1.70 9.70
CA LEU A 39 1.85 1.89 8.57
C LEU A 39 0.77 0.79 8.50
N ASN A 40 1.15 -0.47 8.74
CA ASN A 40 0.20 -1.58 8.82
C ASN A 40 -0.78 -1.42 9.98
N THR A 41 -0.29 -0.96 11.14
CA THR A 41 -1.09 -0.71 12.34
C THR A 41 -2.12 0.40 12.09
N LEU A 42 -1.70 1.52 11.49
CA LEU A 42 -2.62 2.61 11.11
C LEU A 42 -3.72 2.14 10.18
N LEU A 43 -3.41 1.21 9.27
CA LEU A 43 -4.38 0.65 8.33
C LEU A 43 -5.15 -0.57 8.88
N SER A 44 -4.96 -0.91 10.16
CA SER A 44 -5.54 -2.11 10.79
C SER A 44 -5.25 -3.42 10.03
N ARG A 45 -4.07 -3.54 9.40
CA ARG A 45 -3.61 -4.71 8.64
C ARG A 45 -2.51 -5.44 9.39
N ASN A 46 -2.42 -6.76 9.22
CA ASN A 46 -1.34 -7.61 9.77
C ASN A 46 -1.11 -7.42 11.29
N LEU A 47 -2.19 -7.38 12.07
CA LEU A 47 -2.15 -7.16 13.54
C LEU A 47 -1.84 -8.43 14.35
N LYS A 48 -1.44 -9.54 13.71
CA LYS A 48 -1.15 -10.79 14.43
C LYS A 48 0.03 -10.56 15.38
N GLY A 49 -0.17 -10.82 16.68
CA GLY A 49 0.85 -10.62 17.72
C GLY A 49 1.01 -9.17 18.20
N LEU A 50 0.23 -8.21 17.68
CA LEU A 50 0.31 -6.80 18.04
C LEU A 50 -0.91 -6.36 18.85
N THR A 51 -0.67 -5.79 20.03
CA THR A 51 -1.69 -5.05 20.78
C THR A 51 -1.58 -3.58 20.38
N VAL A 52 -2.68 -3.01 19.88
CA VAL A 52 -2.74 -1.63 19.41
C VAL A 52 -3.75 -0.89 20.26
N GLU A 53 -3.31 0.20 20.90
CA GLU A 53 -4.14 1.11 21.68
C GLU A 53 -3.92 2.54 21.17
N GLY A 54 -4.98 3.35 21.20
CA GLY A 54 -4.97 4.72 20.72
C GLY A 54 -6.07 5.01 19.70
N THR A 55 -6.09 6.25 19.22
CA THR A 55 -7.17 6.79 18.39
C THR A 55 -6.60 7.43 17.13
N VAL A 56 -7.15 7.04 15.97
CA VAL A 56 -6.84 7.69 14.69
C VAL A 56 -8.06 8.48 14.25
N ALA A 57 -7.87 9.79 14.03
CA ALA A 57 -8.93 10.68 13.57
C ALA A 57 -8.55 11.33 12.24
N VAL A 58 -9.54 11.48 11.36
CA VAL A 58 -9.40 12.21 10.09
C VAL A 58 -10.49 13.29 10.09
N ASN A 59 -10.07 14.54 9.90
CA ASN A 59 -10.96 15.71 9.97
C ASN A 59 -11.79 15.77 11.26
N GLY A 60 -11.23 15.35 12.40
CA GLY A 60 -11.89 15.35 13.71
C GLY A 60 -12.77 14.14 14.00
N ASN A 61 -13.01 13.26 13.02
CA ASN A 61 -13.80 12.04 13.22
C ASN A 61 -12.89 10.85 13.47
N VAL A 62 -13.18 10.03 14.49
CA VAL A 62 -12.43 8.80 14.77
C VAL A 62 -12.79 7.75 13.73
N ILE A 63 -11.81 7.30 12.93
CA ILE A 63 -12.07 6.48 11.72
C ILE A 63 -11.74 4.99 11.92
N GLY A 64 -11.06 4.61 13.02
CA GLY A 64 -10.86 3.21 13.39
C GLY A 64 -10.38 2.34 12.20
N ARG A 65 -11.11 1.25 11.92
CA ARG A 65 -10.80 0.32 10.81
C ARG A 65 -11.26 0.81 9.43
N ASP A 66 -12.16 1.80 9.37
CA ASP A 66 -12.73 2.31 8.11
C ASP A 66 -11.75 3.17 7.32
N ILE A 67 -10.56 3.43 7.88
CA ILE A 67 -9.50 4.21 7.26
C ILE A 67 -9.05 3.61 5.92
N THR A 68 -9.16 2.28 5.76
CA THR A 68 -8.84 1.61 4.50
C THR A 68 -9.80 1.94 3.36
N ALA A 69 -11.01 2.42 3.67
CA ALA A 69 -11.99 2.81 2.64
C ALA A 69 -11.69 4.19 2.04
N ILE A 70 -10.98 5.04 2.78
CA ILE A 70 -10.68 6.44 2.41
C ILE A 70 -9.20 6.69 2.10
N SER A 71 -8.34 5.68 2.24
CA SER A 71 -6.89 5.79 2.04
C SER A 71 -6.37 4.79 1.02
N GLY A 72 -5.26 5.13 0.37
CA GLY A 72 -4.51 4.23 -0.50
C GLY A 72 -3.22 3.79 0.17
N TYR A 73 -2.90 2.49 0.10
CA TYR A 73 -1.66 1.93 0.63
C TYR A 73 -0.85 1.28 -0.48
N ALA A 74 0.38 1.75 -0.67
CA ALA A 74 1.37 1.12 -1.55
C ALA A 74 2.32 0.27 -0.69
N GLN A 75 2.37 -1.03 -0.97
CA GLN A 75 3.26 -1.97 -0.27
C GLN A 75 4.69 -1.88 -0.80
N GLN A 76 5.65 -2.28 0.04
CA GLN A 76 7.07 -2.26 -0.30
C GLN A 76 7.42 -3.22 -1.45
N GLU A 77 6.70 -4.35 -1.55
CA GLU A 77 6.83 -5.29 -2.66
C GLU A 77 5.52 -5.36 -3.42
N GLU A 78 5.55 -5.01 -4.71
CA GLU A 78 4.42 -5.22 -5.61
C GLU A 78 4.58 -6.56 -6.33
N MET A 79 3.63 -7.48 -6.11
CA MET A 79 3.54 -8.69 -6.93
C MET A 79 2.92 -8.35 -8.27
N PHE A 80 3.76 -8.13 -9.28
CA PHE A 80 3.31 -7.99 -10.65
C PHE A 80 3.09 -9.35 -11.32
N VAL A 81 2.02 -9.45 -12.11
CA VAL A 81 1.85 -10.56 -13.05
C VAL A 81 2.75 -10.28 -14.26
N GLY A 82 3.98 -10.78 -14.21
CA GLY A 82 5.02 -10.43 -15.19
C GLY A 82 4.79 -10.86 -16.63
N THR A 83 3.72 -11.63 -16.90
CA THR A 83 3.27 -11.98 -18.25
C THR A 83 2.46 -10.87 -18.92
N LEU A 84 1.91 -9.93 -18.14
CA LEU A 84 1.08 -8.83 -18.64
C LEU A 84 1.91 -7.62 -19.07
N THR A 85 1.40 -6.86 -20.03
CA THR A 85 1.88 -5.52 -20.34
C THR A 85 1.42 -4.50 -19.31
N VAL A 86 2.12 -3.37 -19.22
CA VAL A 86 1.75 -2.26 -18.33
C VAL A 86 0.29 -1.82 -18.55
N ARG A 87 -0.14 -1.72 -19.81
CA ARG A 87 -1.51 -1.32 -20.16
C ARG A 87 -2.56 -2.35 -19.75
N GLU A 88 -2.28 -3.63 -19.98
CA GLU A 88 -3.19 -4.71 -19.57
C GLU A 88 -3.34 -4.77 -18.06
N TYR A 89 -2.23 -4.66 -17.32
CA TYR A 89 -2.25 -4.64 -15.86
C TYR A 89 -3.09 -3.47 -15.34
N LEU A 90 -2.87 -2.25 -15.83
CA LEU A 90 -3.65 -1.08 -15.42
C LEU A 90 -5.13 -1.21 -15.81
N SER A 91 -5.43 -1.79 -16.99
CA SER A 91 -6.81 -2.05 -17.40
C SER A 91 -7.51 -3.00 -16.44
N ILE A 92 -6.89 -4.13 -16.10
CA ILE A 92 -7.43 -5.12 -15.15
C ILE A 92 -7.61 -4.49 -13.77
N GLN A 93 -6.61 -3.77 -13.27
CA GLN A 93 -6.71 -3.05 -11.99
C GLN A 93 -7.88 -2.06 -12.00
N ALA A 94 -8.07 -1.31 -13.09
CA ALA A 94 -9.19 -0.40 -13.24
C ALA A 94 -10.54 -1.15 -13.30
N ARG A 95 -10.58 -2.37 -13.86
CA ARG A 95 -11.80 -3.20 -13.86
C ARG A 95 -12.18 -3.69 -12.47
N LEU A 96 -11.18 -4.07 -11.67
CA LEU A 96 -11.39 -4.63 -10.34
C LEU A 96 -11.70 -3.55 -9.29
N ARG A 97 -11.04 -2.39 -9.40
CA ARG A 97 -11.17 -1.31 -8.41
C ARG A 97 -12.30 -0.32 -8.70
N THR A 98 -12.89 -0.35 -9.91
CA THR A 98 -13.92 0.61 -10.29
C THR A 98 -15.10 -0.05 -11.01
N ASN A 99 -16.32 0.40 -10.69
CA ASN A 99 -17.54 0.02 -11.41
C ASN A 99 -17.90 1.03 -12.52
N LEU A 100 -16.88 1.65 -13.14
CA LEU A 100 -17.08 2.63 -14.21
C LEU A 100 -17.36 1.94 -15.55
N PRO A 101 -18.12 2.57 -16.47
CA PRO A 101 -18.31 2.06 -17.82
C PRO A 101 -16.98 2.00 -18.59
N SER A 102 -16.88 1.07 -19.55
CA SER A 102 -15.66 0.74 -20.27
C SER A 102 -14.94 1.96 -20.85
N GLU A 103 -15.67 2.89 -21.47
CA GLU A 103 -15.10 4.10 -22.07
C GLU A 103 -14.42 5.02 -21.03
N ARG A 104 -15.07 5.26 -19.89
CA ARG A 104 -14.49 6.07 -18.81
C ARG A 104 -13.28 5.37 -18.18
N ARG A 105 -13.33 4.04 -18.10
CA ARG A 105 -12.23 3.23 -17.59
C ARG A 105 -10.98 3.34 -18.47
N GLU A 106 -11.14 3.22 -19.79
CA GLU A 106 -10.03 3.37 -20.73
C GLU A 106 -9.44 4.79 -20.70
N LYS A 107 -10.29 5.81 -20.64
CA LYS A 107 -9.84 7.20 -20.43
C LYS A 107 -9.02 7.33 -19.15
N ARG A 108 -9.46 6.72 -18.05
CA ARG A 108 -8.72 6.73 -16.78
C ARG A 108 -7.36 6.04 -16.89
N VAL A 109 -7.29 4.89 -17.57
CA VAL A 109 -6.03 4.17 -17.80
C VAL A 109 -5.05 5.03 -18.62
N ASN A 110 -5.52 5.71 -19.67
CA ASN A 110 -4.68 6.61 -20.47
C ASN A 110 -4.15 7.81 -19.67
N VAL A 111 -4.98 8.38 -18.79
CA VAL A 111 -4.55 9.46 -17.89
C VAL A 111 -3.47 8.96 -16.93
N VAL A 112 -3.66 7.79 -16.31
CA VAL A 112 -2.67 7.21 -15.39
C VAL A 112 -1.35 6.88 -16.11
N LEU A 113 -1.40 6.31 -17.31
CA LEU A 113 -0.21 6.06 -18.13
C LEU A 113 0.58 7.34 -18.42
N THR A 114 -0.13 8.42 -18.74
CA THR A 114 0.49 9.74 -19.00
C THR A 114 1.06 10.35 -17.73
N GLN A 115 0.32 10.32 -16.62
CA GLN A 115 0.74 10.87 -15.34
C GLN A 115 1.97 10.15 -14.75
N LEU A 116 2.07 8.84 -14.96
CA LEU A 116 3.22 8.04 -14.54
C LEU A 116 4.37 8.06 -15.57
N GLY A 117 4.20 8.73 -16.73
CA GLY A 117 5.21 8.77 -17.79
C GLY A 117 5.45 7.43 -18.50
N LEU A 118 4.52 6.47 -18.37
CA LEU A 118 4.65 5.10 -18.89
C LEU A 118 4.15 4.93 -20.33
N THR A 119 3.76 6.00 -21.01
CA THR A 119 3.19 5.96 -22.37
C THR A 119 4.12 5.26 -23.37
N LYS A 120 5.43 5.46 -23.27
CA LYS A 120 6.42 4.82 -24.16
C LYS A 120 6.51 3.30 -23.97
N CYS A 121 6.25 2.83 -22.76
CA CYS A 121 6.42 1.43 -22.37
C CYS A 121 5.10 0.71 -22.12
N GLN A 122 3.97 1.30 -22.51
CA GLN A 122 2.63 0.77 -22.22
C GLN A 122 2.40 -0.66 -22.73
N ASN A 123 3.08 -1.05 -23.83
CA ASN A 123 3.01 -2.37 -24.44
C ASN A 123 4.21 -3.27 -24.07
N THR A 124 5.08 -2.81 -23.17
CA THR A 124 6.20 -3.60 -22.66
C THR A 124 5.68 -4.50 -21.53
N ARG A 125 6.17 -5.73 -21.48
CA ARG A 125 5.86 -6.66 -20.38
C ARG A 125 6.50 -6.15 -19.09
N ILE A 126 5.75 -6.21 -17.99
CA ILE A 126 6.24 -5.79 -16.67
C ILE A 126 7.42 -6.68 -16.24
N GLY A 127 7.41 -7.95 -16.64
CA GLY A 127 8.45 -8.92 -16.30
C GLY A 127 8.30 -9.45 -14.88
N VAL A 128 8.98 -10.55 -14.59
CA VAL A 128 9.03 -11.15 -13.24
C VAL A 128 10.42 -10.89 -12.70
N THR A 129 10.50 -10.19 -11.57
CA THR A 129 11.75 -9.91 -10.86
C THR A 129 12.52 -11.21 -10.64
N GLY A 130 13.71 -11.32 -11.24
CA GLY A 130 14.59 -12.50 -11.14
C GLY A 130 14.54 -13.49 -12.30
N VAL A 131 13.55 -13.45 -13.19
CA VAL A 131 13.43 -14.42 -14.32
C VAL A 131 13.46 -13.73 -15.69
N LEU A 132 12.77 -12.59 -15.83
CA LEU A 132 12.68 -11.83 -17.08
C LEU A 132 12.80 -10.35 -16.76
N LYS A 133 13.86 -9.70 -17.25
CA LYS A 133 14.02 -8.24 -17.16
C LYS A 133 12.86 -7.55 -17.88
N GLY A 134 11.91 -7.00 -17.12
CA GLY A 134 10.92 -6.06 -17.60
C GLY A 134 11.09 -4.71 -16.90
N ILE A 135 10.03 -3.90 -16.86
CA ILE A 135 10.05 -2.62 -16.15
C ILE A 135 9.93 -2.90 -14.66
N SER A 136 11.00 -2.59 -13.93
CA SER A 136 11.09 -2.71 -12.48
C SER A 136 11.28 -1.35 -11.83
#